data_AF-A0A969RXP5-F1
#
_entry.id   AF-A0A969RXP5-F1
#
_cell.length_a   1.000
_cell.length_b   1.000
_cell.length_c   1.000
_cell.angle_alpha   90.00
_cell.angle_beta   90.00
_cell.angle_gamma   90.00
#
_symmetry.space_group_name_H-M   'P 1'
#
loop_
_entity.id
_entity.type
_entity.pdbx_description
1 polymer ?
#
loop_
_entity_poly.entity_id
_entity_poly.type
_entity_poly.pdbx_seq_one_letter_code
_entity_poly.pdbx_strand_id
1 'polypeptide(L)'
;MGMAGNDQLFGGNQSDIALGGEGDDVIYGNEGRDLLSGDAGDDALFGGGGDDVLLGVTGNDTLYGNHGSDLFVFGRGDGLDTVVDFQVGMDRIGLIEGELVYSDLSIMQQGLDTLLGVGDRAFAVLKFTNASRLGEDSFAVVADVLDLGKAIAILSN
;
A
#
# COMPACT_ATOMS: atom_id res chain seq x y z
N MET A 1 -5.40 7.41 14.66
CA MET A 1 -3.94 7.46 14.91
C MET A 1 -3.66 6.59 16.12
N GLY A 2 -2.72 5.64 16.02
CA GLY A 2 -2.26 4.79 17.13
C GLY A 2 -1.20 5.45 18.01
N MET A 3 -0.28 6.20 17.37
CA MET A 3 0.88 6.86 17.99
C MET A 3 2.05 5.92 18.24
N ALA A 4 2.14 5.27 19.41
CA ALA A 4 3.28 4.44 19.76
C ALA A 4 2.84 3.17 20.47
N GLY A 5 3.49 2.06 20.10
CA GLY A 5 3.09 0.71 20.50
C GLY A 5 2.12 0.10 19.50
N ASN A 6 1.89 -1.20 19.65
CA ASN A 6 1.05 -1.97 18.74
C ASN A 6 -0.43 -1.66 18.99
N ASP A 7 -1.10 -1.09 17.99
CA ASP A 7 -2.45 -0.59 18.03
C ASP A 7 -3.40 -1.34 17.10
N GLN A 8 -4.70 -1.19 17.38
CA GLN A 8 -5.77 -1.64 16.49
C GLN A 8 -6.68 -0.47 16.15
N LEU A 9 -6.75 -0.13 14.85
CA LEU A 9 -7.49 1.03 14.34
C LEU A 9 -8.64 0.60 13.42
N PHE A 10 -9.72 1.38 13.44
CA PHE A 10 -10.92 1.14 12.64
C PHE A 10 -11.42 2.48 12.05
N GLY A 11 -11.54 2.58 10.72
CA GLY A 11 -12.09 3.73 10.00
C GLY A 11 -13.60 3.87 10.21
N GLY A 12 -14.38 2.97 9.63
CA GLY A 12 -15.83 2.94 9.81
C GLY A 12 -16.58 2.73 8.50
N ASN A 13 -17.68 3.44 8.28
CA ASN A 13 -18.47 3.29 7.04
C ASN A 13 -18.29 4.47 6.07
N GLN A 14 -17.30 5.31 6.27
CA GLN A 14 -17.05 6.52 5.49
C GLN A 14 -15.60 6.51 5.02
N SER A 15 -15.23 7.48 4.19
CA SER A 15 -13.82 7.71 3.89
C SER A 15 -13.07 8.17 5.13
N ASP A 16 -12.06 7.40 5.50
CA ASP A 16 -11.27 7.59 6.71
C ASP A 16 -9.77 7.76 6.40
N ILE A 17 -9.07 8.35 7.37
CA ILE A 17 -7.61 8.39 7.41
C ILE A 17 -7.17 7.69 8.68
N ALA A 18 -6.44 6.59 8.55
CA ALA A 18 -5.87 5.86 9.66
C ALA A 18 -4.35 5.80 9.53
N LEU A 19 -3.66 6.22 10.60
CA LEU A 19 -2.21 6.18 10.71
C LEU A 19 -1.87 5.33 11.93
N GLY A 20 -1.09 4.27 11.75
CA GLY A 20 -0.64 3.37 12.81
C GLY A 20 0.25 4.10 13.79
N GLY A 21 1.46 4.44 13.35
CA GLY A 21 2.45 5.16 14.14
C GLY A 21 3.69 4.29 14.31
N GLU A 22 4.28 4.29 15.50
CA GLU A 22 5.34 3.33 15.83
C GLU A 22 4.74 2.05 16.42
N GLY A 23 5.17 0.87 15.97
CA GLY A 23 4.72 -0.43 16.49
C GLY A 23 4.13 -1.30 15.40
N ASP A 24 3.89 -2.58 15.70
CA ASP A 24 3.25 -3.49 14.73
C ASP A 24 1.72 -3.38 14.87
N ASP A 25 1.10 -2.64 13.95
CA ASP A 25 -0.28 -2.21 14.01
C ASP A 25 -1.22 -3.06 13.15
N VAL A 26 -2.50 -3.04 13.51
CA VAL A 26 -3.58 -3.64 12.72
C VAL A 26 -4.62 -2.58 12.38
N ILE A 27 -4.76 -2.26 11.10
CA ILE A 27 -5.58 -1.15 10.63
C ILE A 27 -6.69 -1.68 9.71
N TYR A 28 -7.94 -1.36 10.04
CA TYR A 28 -9.12 -1.67 9.23
C TYR A 28 -9.75 -0.38 8.70
N GLY A 29 -9.76 -0.17 7.38
CA GLY A 29 -10.54 0.90 6.75
C GLY A 29 -12.04 0.67 6.91
N ASN A 30 -12.48 -0.55 6.59
CA ASN A 30 -13.87 -1.03 6.54
C ASN A 30 -14.58 -0.55 5.28
N GLU A 31 -15.63 0.27 5.32
CA GLU A 31 -16.30 0.73 4.10
C GLU A 31 -15.95 2.21 3.87
N GLY A 32 -15.64 2.59 2.65
CA GLY A 32 -15.22 3.95 2.34
C GLY A 32 -14.13 3.97 1.28
N ARG A 33 -13.70 5.17 0.91
CA ARG A 33 -12.40 5.32 0.25
C ARG A 33 -11.43 5.76 1.32
N ASP A 34 -10.55 4.87 1.73
CA ASP A 34 -9.70 5.06 2.89
C ASP A 34 -8.26 5.34 2.50
N LEU A 35 -7.57 6.07 3.38
CA LEU A 35 -6.12 6.24 3.35
C LEU A 35 -5.54 5.60 4.61
N LEU A 36 -4.87 4.47 4.44
CA LEU A 36 -4.30 3.69 5.52
C LEU A 36 -2.76 3.77 5.44
N SER A 37 -2.12 4.18 6.54
CA SER A 37 -0.66 4.19 6.71
C SER A 37 -0.29 3.37 7.93
N GLY A 38 0.56 2.36 7.77
CA GLY A 38 1.17 1.62 8.89
C GLY A 38 2.17 2.48 9.67
N ASP A 39 2.94 3.28 8.93
CA ASP A 39 4.04 4.12 9.40
C ASP A 39 5.30 3.30 9.76
N ALA A 40 5.53 2.92 11.01
CA ALA A 40 6.77 2.25 11.39
C ALA A 40 6.52 0.99 12.22
N GLY A 41 6.84 -0.17 11.65
CA GLY A 41 6.64 -1.48 12.28
C GLY A 41 6.24 -2.51 11.23
N ASP A 42 6.06 -3.77 11.62
CA ASP A 42 5.54 -4.78 10.69
C ASP A 42 4.00 -4.81 10.78
N ASP A 43 3.33 -4.05 9.91
CA ASP A 43 1.90 -3.75 10.03
C ASP A 43 0.99 -4.68 9.21
N ALA A 44 -0.29 -4.73 9.59
CA ALA A 44 -1.35 -5.40 8.85
C ALA A 44 -2.48 -4.41 8.48
N LEU A 45 -2.60 -4.07 7.19
CA LEU A 45 -3.58 -3.12 6.69
C LEU A 45 -4.66 -3.83 5.88
N PHE A 46 -5.92 -3.50 6.18
CA PHE A 46 -7.12 -4.01 5.50
C PHE A 46 -7.94 -2.82 5.00
N GLY A 47 -7.94 -2.58 3.67
CA GLY A 47 -8.73 -1.52 3.03
C GLY A 47 -10.22 -1.73 3.28
N GLY A 48 -10.78 -2.76 2.67
CA GLY A 48 -12.12 -3.25 2.98
C GLY A 48 -13.05 -3.11 1.79
N GLY A 49 -13.91 -2.11 1.77
CA GLY A 49 -14.86 -1.87 0.69
C GLY A 49 -14.76 -0.46 0.18
N GLY A 50 -14.42 -0.29 -1.10
CA GLY A 50 -14.24 0.99 -1.77
C GLY A 50 -12.82 1.10 -2.33
N ASP A 51 -12.50 2.21 -2.99
CA ASP A 51 -11.19 2.33 -3.66
C ASP A 51 -10.16 2.90 -2.68
N ASP A 52 -9.30 2.06 -2.11
CA ASP A 52 -8.45 2.44 -0.98
C ASP A 52 -7.01 2.77 -1.39
N VAL A 53 -6.31 3.52 -0.55
CA VAL A 53 -4.87 3.78 -0.65
C VAL A 53 -4.18 3.20 0.59
N LEU A 54 -3.32 2.21 0.37
CA LEU A 54 -2.61 1.50 1.44
C LEU A 54 -1.11 1.75 1.35
N LEU A 55 -0.53 2.16 2.47
CA LEU A 55 0.90 2.38 2.65
C LEU A 55 1.37 1.60 3.88
N GLY A 56 2.25 0.62 3.67
CA GLY A 56 2.97 0.01 4.79
C GLY A 56 3.95 1.00 5.43
N VAL A 57 4.72 1.69 4.57
CA VAL A 57 5.83 2.57 4.95
C VAL A 57 6.97 1.71 5.49
N THR A 58 7.53 1.96 6.67
CA THR A 58 8.76 1.26 7.09
C THR A 58 8.43 0.00 7.87
N GLY A 59 8.84 -1.16 7.37
CA GLY A 59 8.39 -2.45 7.89
C GLY A 59 8.40 -3.54 6.85
N ASN A 60 8.02 -4.76 7.23
CA ASN A 60 7.58 -5.77 6.28
C ASN A 60 6.08 -5.98 6.47
N ASP A 61 5.32 -5.24 5.68
CA ASP A 61 3.89 -5.09 5.91
C ASP A 61 3.07 -6.13 5.17
N THR A 62 1.88 -6.42 5.69
CA THR A 62 0.88 -7.27 5.03
C THR A 62 -0.34 -6.43 4.65
N LEU A 63 -0.56 -6.29 3.35
CA LEU A 63 -1.57 -5.39 2.79
C LEU A 63 -2.69 -6.18 2.09
N TYR A 64 -3.93 -5.87 2.44
CA TYR A 64 -5.16 -6.39 1.85
C TYR A 64 -6.01 -5.25 1.33
N GLY A 65 -6.20 -5.15 0.01
CA GLY A 65 -7.10 -4.16 -0.58
C GLY A 65 -8.57 -4.53 -0.35
N ASN A 66 -8.87 -5.84 -0.43
CA ASN A 66 -10.20 -6.43 -0.42
C ASN A 66 -11.04 -6.02 -1.65
N HIS A 67 -12.11 -5.24 -1.47
CA HIS A 67 -13.03 -4.88 -2.55
C HIS A 67 -12.80 -3.46 -3.00
N GLY A 68 -12.51 -3.27 -4.28
CA GLY A 68 -12.33 -1.92 -4.81
C GLY A 68 -11.37 -1.92 -5.99
N SER A 69 -11.02 -0.73 -6.43
CA SER A 69 -9.81 -0.52 -7.23
C SER A 69 -8.76 0.13 -6.34
N ASP A 70 -7.86 -0.67 -5.79
CA ASP A 70 -6.99 -0.23 -4.71
C ASP A 70 -5.62 0.23 -5.22
N LEU A 71 -4.98 1.11 -4.44
CA LEU A 71 -3.62 1.60 -4.70
C LEU A 71 -2.70 1.24 -3.53
N PHE A 72 -1.78 0.30 -3.77
CA PHE A 72 -0.74 -0.09 -2.83
C PHE A 72 0.53 0.71 -3.12
N VAL A 73 0.90 1.64 -2.24
CA VAL A 73 1.98 2.60 -2.51
C VAL A 73 3.27 2.15 -1.82
N PHE A 74 4.36 2.17 -2.58
CA PHE A 74 5.69 1.82 -2.12
C PHE A 74 6.71 2.92 -2.42
N GLY A 75 7.63 3.08 -1.48
CA GLY A 75 8.79 3.96 -1.52
C GLY A 75 10.10 3.19 -1.34
N ARG A 76 11.19 3.95 -1.33
CA ARG A 76 12.53 3.41 -1.14
C ARG A 76 12.82 3.28 0.36
N GLY A 77 13.01 2.04 0.79
CA GLY A 77 13.43 1.74 2.16
C GLY A 77 12.28 1.36 3.08
N ASP A 78 11.07 1.27 2.53
CA ASP A 78 9.86 0.76 3.16
C ASP A 78 10.13 -0.63 3.76
N GLY A 79 10.54 -1.58 2.92
CA GLY A 79 10.99 -2.89 3.36
C GLY A 79 10.59 -3.92 2.32
N LEU A 80 10.20 -5.13 2.75
CA LEU A 80 9.66 -6.16 1.87
C LEU A 80 8.21 -6.47 2.25
N ASP A 81 7.29 -5.84 1.56
CA ASP A 81 5.87 -5.95 1.86
C ASP A 81 5.22 -7.08 1.08
N THR A 82 4.07 -7.52 1.56
CA THR A 82 3.26 -8.56 0.94
C THR A 82 1.86 -8.02 0.65
N VAL A 83 1.51 -7.94 -0.64
CA VAL A 83 0.12 -7.69 -1.06
C VAL A 83 -0.56 -9.03 -1.28
N VAL A 84 -1.62 -9.29 -0.52
CA VAL A 84 -2.17 -10.65 -0.40
C VAL A 84 -3.22 -10.96 -1.46
N ASP A 85 -3.93 -9.95 -1.96
CA ASP A 85 -5.11 -10.12 -2.81
C ASP A 85 -5.12 -9.25 -4.08
N PHE A 86 -3.93 -8.83 -4.55
CA PHE A 86 -3.79 -7.96 -5.72
C PHE A 86 -4.56 -8.46 -6.96
N GLN A 87 -5.45 -7.64 -7.48
CA GLN A 87 -6.29 -7.91 -8.63
C GLN A 87 -5.78 -7.18 -9.88
N VAL A 88 -5.04 -7.90 -10.73
CA VAL A 88 -4.51 -7.32 -11.99
C VAL A 88 -5.62 -6.75 -12.86
N GLY A 89 -5.49 -5.46 -13.21
CA GLY A 89 -6.44 -4.72 -14.05
C GLY A 89 -7.52 -3.97 -13.26
N MET A 90 -7.57 -4.16 -11.93
CA MET A 90 -8.40 -3.38 -11.01
C MET A 90 -7.48 -2.56 -10.08
N ASP A 91 -6.57 -3.25 -9.41
CA ASP A 91 -5.63 -2.65 -8.47
C ASP A 91 -4.38 -2.16 -9.16
N ARG A 92 -3.68 -1.24 -8.48
CA ARG A 92 -2.45 -0.62 -8.97
C ARG A 92 -1.40 -0.54 -7.89
N ILE A 93 -0.15 -0.55 -8.35
CA ILE A 93 1.04 -0.32 -7.54
C ILE A 93 1.44 1.14 -7.68
N GLY A 94 1.38 1.89 -6.57
CA GLY A 94 1.88 3.25 -6.48
C GLY A 94 3.39 3.26 -6.30
N LEU A 95 4.10 4.00 -7.15
CA LEU A 95 5.52 4.24 -7.07
C LEU A 95 5.73 5.70 -6.66
N ILE A 96 6.34 5.92 -5.49
CA ILE A 96 6.62 7.29 -5.02
C ILE A 96 7.58 7.98 -5.99
N GLU A 97 7.16 9.14 -6.50
CA GLU A 97 7.90 9.94 -7.46
C GLU A 97 9.26 10.35 -6.88
N GLY A 98 10.31 10.18 -7.68
CA GLY A 98 11.69 10.47 -7.25
C GLY A 98 12.34 9.34 -6.45
N GLU A 99 11.58 8.34 -5.99
CA GLU A 99 12.13 7.20 -5.24
C GLU A 99 12.19 5.92 -6.08
N LEU A 100 11.07 5.62 -6.77
CA LEU A 100 10.87 4.46 -7.63
C LEU A 100 10.38 4.91 -9.02
N VAL A 101 10.86 4.22 -10.07
CA VAL A 101 10.49 4.50 -11.45
C VAL A 101 10.19 3.18 -12.16
N TYR A 102 9.09 3.12 -12.92
CA TYR A 102 8.65 1.90 -13.60
C TYR A 102 9.75 1.27 -14.48
N SER A 103 10.52 2.08 -15.19
CA SER A 103 11.60 1.61 -16.07
C SER A 103 12.74 0.88 -15.34
N ASP A 104 12.85 1.08 -14.03
CA ASP A 104 13.93 0.53 -13.21
C ASP A 104 13.47 -0.73 -12.45
N LEU A 105 12.19 -1.10 -12.61
CA LEU A 105 11.61 -2.23 -11.93
C LEU A 105 12.07 -3.56 -12.52
N SER A 106 12.43 -4.47 -11.63
CA SER A 106 12.52 -5.90 -11.87
C SER A 106 11.20 -6.53 -11.43
N ILE A 107 10.49 -7.15 -12.38
CA ILE A 107 9.25 -7.88 -12.13
C ILE A 107 9.52 -9.35 -12.39
N MET A 108 9.56 -10.16 -11.33
CA MET A 108 9.99 -11.55 -11.39
C MET A 108 8.93 -12.51 -10.85
N GLN A 109 8.59 -13.54 -11.63
CA GLN A 109 7.76 -14.64 -11.12
C GLN A 109 8.58 -15.52 -10.16
N GLN A 110 8.03 -15.81 -8.97
CA GLN A 110 8.56 -16.79 -8.03
C GLN A 110 7.44 -17.72 -7.56
N GLY A 111 7.44 -18.95 -8.09
CA GLY A 111 6.35 -19.89 -7.81
C GLY A 111 5.02 -19.31 -8.29
N LEU A 112 4.05 -19.16 -7.38
CA LEU A 112 2.74 -18.57 -7.66
C LEU A 112 2.71 -17.04 -7.47
N ASP A 113 3.78 -16.45 -6.95
CA ASP A 113 3.82 -15.04 -6.57
C ASP A 113 4.67 -14.23 -7.54
N THR A 114 4.48 -12.91 -7.54
CA THR A 114 5.33 -11.96 -8.28
C THR A 114 6.13 -11.12 -7.31
N LEU A 115 7.45 -11.00 -7.52
CA LEU A 115 8.30 -10.07 -6.80
C LEU A 115 8.48 -8.82 -7.64
N LEU A 116 8.29 -7.67 -7.00
CA LEU A 116 8.62 -6.36 -7.51
C LEU A 116 9.89 -5.88 -6.81
N GLY A 117 10.85 -5.38 -7.57
CA GLY A 117 12.13 -4.93 -7.04
C GLY A 117 12.83 -3.90 -7.89
N VAL A 118 13.97 -3.43 -7.40
CA VAL A 118 14.93 -2.60 -8.15
C VAL A 118 16.30 -3.26 -8.04
N GLY A 119 16.89 -3.61 -9.19
CA GLY A 119 18.09 -4.45 -9.21
C GLY A 119 17.84 -5.80 -8.53
N ASP A 120 18.69 -6.15 -7.55
CA ASP A 120 18.63 -7.42 -6.83
C ASP A 120 17.79 -7.36 -5.53
N ARG A 121 17.11 -6.24 -5.26
CA ARG A 121 16.31 -6.04 -4.04
C ARG A 121 14.84 -5.96 -4.38
N ALA A 122 14.05 -6.91 -3.87
CA ALA A 122 12.60 -6.81 -3.88
C ALA A 122 12.13 -5.82 -2.80
N PHE A 123 11.05 -5.11 -3.08
CA PHE A 123 10.33 -4.28 -2.12
C PHE A 123 8.88 -4.76 -1.90
N ALA A 124 8.32 -5.56 -2.82
CA ALA A 124 6.99 -6.12 -2.65
C ALA A 124 6.88 -7.53 -3.23
N VAL A 125 6.04 -8.34 -2.58
CA VAL A 125 5.57 -9.65 -3.05
C VAL A 125 4.07 -9.56 -3.29
N LEU A 126 3.65 -9.76 -4.54
CA LEU A 126 2.25 -9.90 -4.90
C LEU A 126 1.87 -11.38 -4.89
N LYS A 127 1.07 -11.77 -3.90
CA LYS A 127 0.64 -13.16 -3.72
C LYS A 127 -0.24 -13.60 -4.88
N PHE A 128 -0.04 -14.84 -5.33
CA PHE A 128 -0.86 -15.49 -6.36
C PHE A 128 -1.03 -14.69 -7.66
N THR A 129 -0.10 -13.78 -7.92
CA THR A 129 -0.12 -12.89 -9.08
C THR A 129 0.86 -13.39 -10.13
N ASN A 130 0.42 -13.40 -11.39
CA ASN A 130 1.28 -13.76 -12.52
C ASN A 130 1.96 -12.52 -13.09
N ALA A 131 3.29 -12.49 -13.00
CA ALA A 131 4.15 -11.39 -13.43
C ALA A 131 3.90 -10.99 -14.89
N SER A 132 3.58 -11.95 -15.77
CA SER A 132 3.35 -11.67 -17.20
C SER A 132 2.03 -10.92 -17.46
N ARG A 133 1.17 -10.77 -16.45
CA ARG A 133 -0.06 -9.98 -16.55
C ARG A 133 0.14 -8.53 -16.12
N LEU A 134 1.26 -8.20 -15.48
CA LEU A 134 1.57 -6.83 -15.09
C LEU A 134 2.14 -6.07 -16.29
N GLY A 135 1.54 -4.92 -16.57
CA GLY A 135 2.01 -3.95 -17.57
C GLY A 135 2.10 -2.56 -16.94
N GLU A 136 2.46 -1.56 -17.73
CA GLU A 136 2.55 -0.15 -17.29
C GLU A 136 1.25 0.36 -16.63
N ASP A 137 0.10 -0.16 -17.06
CA ASP A 137 -1.22 0.15 -16.51
C ASP A 137 -1.41 -0.33 -15.06
N SER A 138 -0.68 -1.36 -14.65
CA SER A 138 -0.66 -1.89 -13.28
C SER A 138 0.08 -0.96 -12.30
N PHE A 139 0.73 0.10 -12.78
CA PHE A 139 1.55 1.00 -11.97
C PHE A 139 1.09 2.45 -12.11
N ALA A 140 1.18 3.21 -11.02
CA ALA A 140 0.90 4.64 -10.96
C ALA A 140 2.09 5.39 -10.36
N VAL A 141 2.40 6.59 -10.87
CA VAL A 141 3.35 7.49 -10.20
C VAL A 141 2.59 8.30 -9.15
N VAL A 142 3.12 8.37 -7.94
CA VAL A 142 2.53 9.08 -6.80
C VAL A 142 3.46 10.23 -6.40
N ALA A 143 3.04 11.47 -6.66
CA ALA A 143 3.92 12.65 -6.64
C ALA A 143 4.39 13.08 -5.23
N ASP A 144 3.58 12.85 -4.19
CA ASP A 144 3.96 12.93 -2.78
C ASP A 144 2.78 12.43 -1.94
N VAL A 145 2.97 11.41 -1.11
CA VAL A 145 1.90 10.87 -0.24
C VAL A 145 1.64 11.83 0.94
N LEU A 146 2.66 12.59 1.37
CA LEU A 146 2.52 13.58 2.44
C LEU A 146 1.62 14.75 2.05
N ASP A 147 1.47 15.04 0.75
CA ASP A 147 0.51 16.04 0.26
C ASP A 147 -0.91 15.47 0.06
N LEU A 148 -1.12 14.16 -0.03
CA LEU A 148 -2.47 13.56 0.01
C LEU A 148 -3.11 13.73 1.41
N GLY A 149 -2.33 13.51 2.48
CA GLY A 149 -2.77 13.77 3.85
C GLY A 149 -3.01 15.27 4.13
N LYS A 150 -2.16 16.16 3.59
CA LYS A 150 -2.32 17.62 3.75
C LYS A 150 -3.42 18.22 2.87
N ALA A 151 -3.63 17.71 1.66
CA ALA A 151 -4.68 18.17 0.75
C ALA A 151 -6.09 17.86 1.30
N ILE A 152 -6.25 16.75 2.03
CA ILE A 152 -7.53 16.40 2.66
C ILE A 152 -7.77 17.23 3.93
N ALA A 153 -6.74 17.55 4.72
CA ALA A 153 -6.86 18.42 5.90
C ALA A 153 -7.32 19.86 5.58
N ILE A 154 -7.19 20.32 4.33
CA ILE A 154 -7.64 21.65 3.89
C ILE A 154 -9.12 21.64 3.47
N LEU A 155 -9.71 20.48 3.14
CA LEU A 155 -11.11 20.35 2.70
C LEU A 155 -12.09 20.09 3.86
N SER A 156 -11.59 19.95 5.09
CA SER A 156 -12.40 19.74 6.31
C SER A 156 -12.71 21.03 7.10
N ASN A 157 -12.43 22.22 6.56
CA ASN A 157 -12.72 23.53 7.17
C ASN A 157 -13.64 24.40 6.30
#